data_AF-A0AA97AXG3-F1
#
_entry.id   AF-A0AA97AXG3-F1
#
_cell.length_a   1.000
_cell.length_b   1.000
_cell.length_c   1.000
_cell.angle_alpha   90.00
_cell.angle_beta   90.00
_cell.angle_gamma   90.00
#
_symmetry.space_group_name_H-M   'P 1'
#
loop_
_entity.id
_entity.type
_entity.pdbx_description
1 polymer ?
#
loop_
_entity_poly.entity_id
_entity_poly.type
_entity_poly.pdbx_seq_one_letter_code
_entity_poly.pdbx_strand_id
1 'polypeptide(L)'
;MRSILLTIFLALTSQATACGECDLVDTLSRISEFKNISREKLSLAIDQGKWNKWKSAYALCYKEESSQCYLIIFGAGDLHVTDMSKIEHANLGKLGAPGTKYENVKTTVTKWFYSDDRFFQLELKTVAYRDGQRLTVTEPVFVKKNGELIYR
;
A
#
# COMPACT_ATOMS: atom_id res chain seq x y z
N MET A 1 28.27 -56.99 -21.97
CA MET A 1 27.52 -57.34 -20.73
C MET A 1 27.54 -56.13 -19.81
N ARG A 2 26.34 -55.60 -19.48
CA ARG A 2 25.89 -54.92 -18.24
C ARG A 2 26.84 -53.86 -17.62
N SER A 3 26.44 -52.62 -17.34
CA SER A 3 25.20 -52.16 -16.71
C SER A 3 24.97 -50.67 -16.99
N ILE A 4 23.74 -50.29 -17.30
CA ILE A 4 23.26 -48.90 -17.32
C ILE A 4 22.69 -48.62 -15.93
N LEU A 5 23.35 -47.75 -15.16
CA LEU A 5 22.83 -47.26 -13.88
C LEU A 5 21.89 -46.09 -14.18
N LEU A 6 20.59 -46.32 -14.00
CA LEU A 6 19.54 -45.33 -14.19
C LEU A 6 19.43 -44.47 -12.93
N THR A 7 20.00 -43.27 -12.94
CA THR A 7 19.87 -42.31 -11.83
C THR A 7 18.51 -41.62 -11.92
N ILE A 8 17.61 -41.98 -11.01
CA ILE A 8 16.30 -41.34 -10.83
C ILE A 8 16.54 -39.96 -10.21
N PHE A 9 16.35 -38.89 -10.98
CA PHE A 9 16.24 -37.54 -10.46
C PHE A 9 14.86 -37.38 -9.81
N LEU A 10 14.80 -37.43 -8.47
CA LEU A 10 13.65 -36.95 -7.72
C LEU A 10 13.54 -35.43 -7.93
N ALA A 11 12.48 -35.00 -8.62
CA ALA A 11 12.07 -33.61 -8.66
C ALA A 11 11.55 -33.19 -7.27
N LEU A 12 12.43 -32.63 -6.45
CA LEU A 12 12.05 -31.82 -5.30
C LEU A 12 11.50 -30.49 -5.82
N THR A 13 10.19 -30.45 -6.10
CA THR A 13 9.48 -29.18 -6.28
C THR A 13 9.34 -28.51 -4.92
N SER A 14 10.34 -27.69 -4.58
CA SER A 14 10.26 -26.79 -3.44
C SER A 14 9.07 -25.85 -3.61
N GLN A 15 8.05 -26.02 -2.77
CA GLN A 15 6.98 -25.05 -2.59
C GLN A 15 7.58 -23.79 -1.96
N ALA A 16 8.01 -22.84 -2.80
CA ALA A 16 8.53 -21.54 -2.36
C ALA A 16 7.73 -20.41 -3.03
N THR A 17 6.42 -20.35 -2.77
CA THR A 17 5.56 -19.27 -3.29
C THR A 17 4.54 -18.74 -2.29
N ALA A 18 4.57 -19.13 -1.02
CA ALA A 18 3.54 -18.74 -0.04
C ALA A 18 3.93 -17.70 1.03
N CYS A 19 5.20 -17.30 1.16
CA CYS A 19 5.64 -16.52 2.34
C CYS A 19 6.11 -15.08 2.06
N GLY A 20 5.80 -14.51 0.89
CA GLY A 20 6.08 -13.08 0.65
C GLY A 20 5.09 -12.14 1.35
N GLU A 21 3.86 -12.61 1.58
CA GLU A 21 2.75 -11.84 2.16
C GLU A 21 2.64 -12.03 3.68
N CYS A 22 2.90 -13.25 4.17
CA CYS A 22 3.01 -13.55 5.61
C CYS A 22 4.10 -12.70 6.29
N ASP A 23 5.22 -12.47 5.60
CA ASP A 23 6.32 -11.64 6.11
C ASP A 23 5.92 -10.17 6.27
N LEU A 24 5.08 -9.66 5.37
CA LEU A 24 4.64 -8.26 5.42
C LEU A 24 3.64 -8.02 6.55
N VAL A 25 2.68 -8.93 6.78
CA VAL A 25 1.76 -8.82 7.92
C VAL A 25 2.54 -8.79 9.24
N ASP A 26 3.49 -9.71 9.41
CA ASP A 26 4.31 -9.80 10.61
C ASP A 26 5.20 -8.57 10.78
N THR A 27 5.84 -8.12 9.70
CA THR A 27 6.66 -6.90 9.69
C THR A 27 5.84 -5.67 10.08
N LEU A 28 4.71 -5.44 9.42
CA LEU A 28 3.89 -4.26 9.67
C LEU A 28 3.26 -4.27 11.06
N SER A 29 2.85 -5.44 11.58
CA SER A 29 2.25 -5.54 12.93
C SER A 29 3.19 -5.12 14.07
N ARG A 30 4.51 -5.06 13.83
CA ARG A 30 5.52 -4.63 14.81
C ARG A 30 5.78 -3.12 14.78
N ILE A 31 5.28 -2.43 13.77
CA ILE A 31 5.45 -0.99 13.59
C ILE A 31 4.37 -0.25 14.38
N SER A 32 4.74 0.86 15.02
CA SER A 32 3.86 1.65 15.90
C SER A 32 2.52 2.02 15.26
N GLU A 33 2.56 2.43 14.00
CA GLU A 33 1.44 2.90 13.18
C GLU A 33 0.38 1.81 12.99
N PHE A 34 0.78 0.53 13.00
CA PHE A 34 -0.11 -0.60 12.77
C PHE A 34 -0.36 -1.45 14.02
N LYS A 35 0.25 -1.12 15.17
CA LYS A 35 0.21 -1.93 16.40
C LYS A 35 -1.22 -2.21 16.91
N ASN A 36 -2.16 -1.31 16.64
CA ASN A 36 -3.55 -1.41 17.10
C ASN A 36 -4.51 -1.97 16.04
N ILE A 37 -4.00 -2.40 14.88
CA ILE A 37 -4.81 -2.96 13.81
C ILE A 37 -4.83 -4.48 13.97
N SER A 38 -6.02 -5.09 13.90
CA SER A 38 -6.12 -6.55 13.93
C SER A 38 -5.39 -7.16 12.73
N ARG A 39 -4.81 -8.35 12.92
CA ARG A 39 -4.10 -9.06 11.83
C ARG A 39 -4.99 -9.28 10.61
N GLU A 40 -6.28 -9.56 10.81
CA GLU A 40 -7.26 -9.73 9.72
C GLU A 40 -7.44 -8.44 8.92
N LYS A 41 -7.64 -7.30 9.59
CA LYS A 41 -7.75 -5.99 8.93
C LYS A 41 -6.47 -5.62 8.20
N LEU A 42 -5.32 -5.88 8.81
CA LEU A 42 -4.02 -5.61 8.22
C LEU A 42 -3.77 -6.51 6.99
N SER A 43 -4.15 -7.78 7.06
CA SER A 43 -4.10 -8.71 5.91
C SER A 43 -4.97 -8.19 4.77
N LEU A 44 -6.22 -7.81 5.04
CA LEU A 44 -7.10 -7.25 4.01
C LEU A 44 -6.55 -5.95 3.39
N ALA A 45 -5.89 -5.12 4.20
CA ALA A 45 -5.23 -3.91 3.72
C ALA A 45 -4.03 -4.24 2.81
N ILE A 46 -3.28 -5.30 3.16
CA ILE A 46 -2.15 -5.79 2.37
C ILE A 46 -2.63 -6.42 1.06
N ASP A 47 -3.74 -7.15 1.05
CA ASP A 47 -4.29 -7.70 -0.19
C ASP A 47 -4.70 -6.59 -1.18
N GLN A 48 -5.10 -5.42 -0.66
CA GLN A 48 -5.53 -4.25 -1.45
C GLN A 48 -4.40 -3.29 -1.81
N GLY A 49 -3.26 -3.36 -1.13
CA GLY A 49 -2.14 -2.47 -1.38
C GLY A 49 -1.36 -2.82 -2.63
N LYS A 50 -0.39 -1.97 -2.98
CA LYS A 50 0.35 -2.04 -4.23
C LYS A 50 1.83 -1.86 -4.00
N TRP A 51 2.58 -2.86 -4.43
CA TRP A 51 4.02 -2.75 -4.60
C TRP A 51 4.37 -1.85 -5.79
N ASN A 52 5.41 -1.05 -5.63
CA ASN A 52 6.05 -0.41 -6.77
C ASN A 52 6.76 -1.45 -7.66
N LYS A 53 7.20 -1.03 -8.84
CA LYS A 53 7.86 -1.92 -9.83
C LYS A 53 9.08 -2.65 -9.27
N TRP A 54 9.86 -2.00 -8.42
CA TRP A 54 11.13 -2.52 -7.90
C TRP A 54 11.03 -3.22 -6.55
N LYS A 55 9.81 -3.38 -6.00
CA LYS A 55 9.58 -3.91 -4.64
C LYS A 55 10.34 -3.16 -3.53
N SER A 56 10.74 -1.91 -3.79
CA SER A 56 11.40 -1.03 -2.82
C SER A 56 10.42 -0.15 -2.04
N ALA A 57 9.15 -0.14 -2.43
CA ALA A 57 8.11 0.51 -1.68
C ALA A 57 6.75 -0.16 -1.88
N TYR A 58 5.92 -0.08 -0.84
CA TYR A 58 4.60 -0.66 -0.78
C TYR A 58 3.62 0.37 -0.22
N ALA A 59 2.50 0.58 -0.91
CA ALA A 59 1.49 1.53 -0.49
C ALA A 59 0.18 0.81 -0.21
N LEU A 60 -0.46 1.13 0.91
CA LEU A 60 -1.73 0.54 1.31
C LEU A 60 -2.66 1.62 1.88
N CYS A 61 -3.95 1.35 1.84
CA CYS A 61 -4.95 2.08 2.60
C CYS A 61 -5.88 1.09 3.26
N TYR A 62 -6.31 1.37 4.49
CA TYR A 62 -7.43 0.69 5.12
C TYR A 62 -8.42 1.72 5.65
N LYS A 63 -9.66 1.30 5.81
CA LYS A 63 -10.74 2.15 6.26
C LYS A 63 -11.13 1.78 7.69
N GLU A 64 -11.10 2.78 8.58
CA GLU A 64 -11.81 2.76 9.86
C GLU A 64 -12.97 3.76 9.77
N GLU A 65 -12.97 4.84 10.56
CA GLU A 65 -13.87 5.98 10.37
C GLU A 65 -13.46 6.83 9.16
N SER A 66 -12.16 7.07 9.03
CA SER A 66 -11.50 7.69 7.86
C SER A 66 -10.53 6.70 7.22
N SER A 67 -10.13 6.96 5.98
CA SER A 67 -9.11 6.11 5.35
C SER A 67 -7.74 6.46 5.88
N GLN A 68 -7.03 5.45 6.35
CA GLN A 68 -5.67 5.53 6.81
C GLN A 68 -4.79 4.97 5.70
N CYS A 69 -3.92 5.80 5.12
CA CYS A 69 -3.10 5.47 3.96
C CYS A 69 -1.63 5.60 4.30
N TYR A 70 -0.84 4.59 3.99
CA TYR A 70 0.58 4.54 4.32
C TYR A 70 1.43 4.15 3.13
N LEU A 71 2.60 4.77 3.03
CA LEU A 71 3.68 4.33 2.17
C LEU A 71 4.79 3.73 3.04
N ILE A 72 5.14 2.49 2.75
CA ILE A 72 6.24 1.77 3.39
C ILE A 72 7.39 1.68 2.39
N ILE A 73 8.54 2.24 2.77
CA ILE A 73 9.77 2.26 1.96
C ILE A 73 10.76 1.28 2.58
N PHE A 74 11.27 0.36 1.75
CA PHE A 74 12.25 -0.66 2.15
C PHE A 74 13.63 -0.22 1.68
N GLY A 75 14.52 0.11 2.63
CA GLY A 75 15.91 0.48 2.41
C GLY A 75 16.90 -0.65 2.72
N ALA A 76 18.19 -0.33 2.71
CA ALA A 76 19.27 -1.28 3.02
C ALA A 76 19.39 -1.58 4.52
N GLY A 77 18.32 -2.13 5.12
CA GLY A 77 18.23 -2.48 6.54
C GLY A 77 17.20 -1.65 7.32
N ASP A 78 16.74 -0.53 6.77
CA ASP A 78 15.75 0.34 7.39
C ASP A 78 14.40 0.29 6.67
N LEU A 79 13.33 0.42 7.46
CA LEU A 79 11.98 0.57 6.99
C LEU A 79 11.48 1.96 7.38
N HIS A 80 10.98 2.71 6.40
CA HIS A 80 10.37 4.01 6.66
C HIS A 80 8.86 3.96 6.36
N VAL A 81 8.05 4.49 7.27
CA VAL A 81 6.61 4.61 7.10
C VAL A 81 6.23 6.08 6.98
N THR A 82 5.58 6.41 5.87
CA THR A 82 5.04 7.74 5.62
C THR A 82 3.52 7.68 5.70
N ASP A 83 2.94 8.44 6.63
CA ASP A 83 1.50 8.69 6.68
C ASP A 83 1.06 9.59 5.51
N MET A 84 0.17 9.08 4.67
CA MET A 84 -0.44 9.76 3.53
C MET A 84 -1.93 10.06 3.76
N SER A 85 -2.47 9.83 4.96
CA SER A 85 -3.89 9.98 5.29
C SER A 85 -4.37 11.42 5.13
N LYS A 86 -3.47 12.41 5.27
CA LYS A 86 -3.77 13.83 4.99
C LYS A 86 -4.24 14.09 3.54
N ILE A 87 -3.95 13.19 2.60
CA ILE A 87 -4.41 13.30 1.20
C ILE A 87 -5.93 13.11 1.09
N GLU A 88 -6.55 12.30 1.95
CA GLU A 88 -8.02 12.18 1.96
C GLU A 88 -8.67 13.53 2.25
N HIS A 89 -8.19 14.24 3.28
CA HIS A 89 -8.70 15.56 3.63
C HIS A 89 -8.53 16.58 2.49
N ALA A 90 -7.35 16.58 1.86
CA ALA A 90 -7.07 17.40 0.69
C ALA A 90 -8.04 17.14 -0.46
N ASN A 91 -8.31 15.86 -0.74
CA ASN A 91 -9.21 15.44 -1.80
C ASN A 91 -10.66 15.82 -1.50
N LEU A 92 -11.10 15.70 -0.24
CA LEU A 92 -12.42 16.16 0.17
C LEU A 92 -12.56 17.69 0.00
N GLY A 93 -11.51 18.46 0.29
CA GLY A 93 -11.50 19.91 0.03
C GLY A 93 -11.64 20.28 -1.46
N LYS A 94 -11.25 19.39 -2.38
CA LYS A 94 -11.46 19.59 -3.83
C LYS A 94 -12.87 19.24 -4.28
N LEU A 95 -13.60 18.43 -3.51
CA LEU A 95 -14.96 18.01 -3.82
C LEU A 95 -16.04 19.02 -3.38
N GLY A 96 -15.69 20.03 -2.59
CA GLY A 96 -16.67 20.96 -2.04
C GLY A 96 -16.08 21.99 -1.09
N ALA A 97 -16.95 22.85 -0.56
CA ALA A 97 -16.55 23.92 0.35
C ALA A 97 -16.15 23.38 1.74
N PRO A 98 -15.36 24.13 2.52
CA PRO A 98 -15.09 23.79 3.92
C PRO A 98 -16.38 23.51 4.70
N GLY A 99 -16.38 22.42 5.48
CA GLY A 99 -17.56 21.99 6.25
C GLY A 99 -18.58 21.14 5.48
N THR A 100 -18.34 20.85 4.19
CA THR A 100 -19.16 19.88 3.45
C THR A 100 -19.11 18.52 4.13
N LYS A 101 -20.29 17.96 4.44
CA LYS A 101 -20.41 16.61 4.99
C LYS A 101 -20.39 15.60 3.84
N TYR A 102 -19.57 14.58 3.99
CA TYR A 102 -19.46 13.48 3.05
C TYR A 102 -19.80 12.17 3.74
N GLU A 103 -20.47 11.30 3.01
CA GLU A 103 -20.80 9.94 3.41
C GLU A 103 -19.84 8.96 2.75
N ASN A 104 -19.61 7.82 3.41
CA ASN A 104 -18.89 6.68 2.84
C ASN A 104 -17.56 7.02 2.17
N VAL A 105 -16.79 7.94 2.77
CA VAL A 105 -15.47 8.31 2.26
C VAL A 105 -14.54 7.09 2.26
N LYS A 106 -13.84 6.85 1.16
CA LYS A 106 -12.83 5.81 1.03
C LYS A 106 -11.72 6.29 0.10
N THR A 107 -10.48 6.20 0.56
CA THR A 107 -9.27 6.46 -0.21
C THR A 107 -8.53 5.15 -0.46
N THR A 108 -8.04 4.97 -1.69
CA THR A 108 -7.35 3.74 -2.13
C THR A 108 -6.16 4.08 -3.01
N VAL A 109 -5.10 3.27 -2.95
CA VAL A 109 -3.99 3.33 -3.90
C VAL A 109 -4.41 2.72 -5.24
N THR A 110 -4.35 3.47 -6.34
CA THR A 110 -4.82 3.01 -7.65
C THR A 110 -3.70 2.58 -8.58
N LYS A 111 -2.59 3.32 -8.63
CA LYS A 111 -1.44 2.97 -9.48
C LYS A 111 -0.13 3.60 -9.00
N TRP A 112 0.95 3.04 -9.50
CA TRP A 112 2.29 3.63 -9.49
C TRP A 112 2.54 4.27 -10.86
N PHE A 113 3.09 5.48 -10.90
CA PHE A 113 3.41 6.15 -12.17
C PHE A 113 4.85 5.85 -12.59
N TYR A 114 5.80 6.40 -11.84
CA TYR A 114 7.22 6.30 -12.07
C TYR A 114 7.91 6.65 -10.75
N SER A 115 9.05 6.01 -10.44
CA SER A 115 9.90 6.50 -9.36
C SER A 115 11.28 6.77 -9.95
N ASP A 116 11.78 7.98 -9.75
CA ASP A 116 13.17 8.31 -10.03
C ASP A 116 14.01 8.11 -8.76
N ASP A 117 15.28 8.53 -8.82
CA ASP A 117 16.20 8.45 -7.69
C ASP A 117 15.81 9.38 -6.53
N ARG A 118 14.85 10.29 -6.73
CA ARG A 118 14.48 11.33 -5.76
C ARG A 118 13.12 11.07 -5.11
N PHE A 119 12.14 10.57 -5.87
CA PHE A 119 10.75 10.49 -5.45
C PHE A 119 10.09 9.16 -5.82
N PHE A 120 9.19 8.73 -4.94
CA PHE A 120 8.11 7.81 -5.22
C PHE A 120 6.88 8.60 -5.70
N GLN A 121 6.31 8.20 -6.83
CA GLN A 121 5.06 8.78 -7.33
C GLN A 121 3.99 7.70 -7.48
N LEU A 122 2.89 7.89 -6.77
CA LEU A 122 1.73 7.00 -6.77
C LEU A 122 0.44 7.82 -6.94
N GLU A 123 -0.66 7.15 -7.25
CA GLU A 123 -1.98 7.76 -7.35
C GLU A 123 -2.86 7.28 -6.19
N LEU A 124 -3.49 8.23 -5.51
CA LEU A 124 -4.55 7.96 -4.56
C LEU A 124 -5.88 8.42 -5.15
N LYS A 125 -6.89 7.55 -5.04
CA LYS A 125 -8.27 7.84 -5.41
C LYS A 125 -9.13 7.91 -4.16
N THR A 126 -9.81 9.02 -3.97
CA THR A 126 -10.82 9.21 -2.94
C THR A 126 -12.21 9.16 -3.57
N VAL A 127 -13.06 8.30 -3.04
CA VAL A 127 -14.48 8.22 -3.37
C VAL A 127 -15.25 8.71 -2.15
N ALA A 128 -16.23 9.58 -2.36
CA ALA A 128 -17.12 10.08 -1.32
C ALA A 128 -18.55 10.16 -1.87
N TYR A 129 -19.53 10.21 -0.98
CA TYR A 129 -20.93 10.39 -1.35
C TYR A 129 -21.45 11.69 -0.74
N ARG A 130 -22.30 12.40 -1.49
CA ARG A 130 -23.03 13.59 -1.01
C ARG A 130 -24.42 13.56 -1.62
N ASP A 131 -25.45 13.59 -0.78
CA ASP A 131 -26.86 13.54 -1.21
C ASP A 131 -27.14 12.36 -2.16
N GLY A 132 -26.56 11.19 -1.87
CA GLY A 132 -26.64 9.99 -2.70
C GLY A 132 -25.78 10.02 -3.98
N GLN A 133 -25.17 11.15 -4.34
CA GLN A 133 -24.29 11.26 -5.50
C GLN A 133 -22.86 10.78 -5.17
N ARG A 134 -22.32 9.89 -6.00
CA ARG A 134 -20.93 9.47 -5.92
C ARG A 134 -20.01 10.54 -6.52
N LEU A 135 -19.06 10.99 -5.71
CA LEU A 135 -17.99 11.91 -6.08
C LEU A 135 -16.65 11.16 -6.08
N THR A 136 -15.74 11.56 -6.96
CA THR A 136 -14.43 10.91 -7.09
C THR A 136 -13.36 11.93 -7.40
N VAL A 137 -12.27 11.89 -6.65
CA VAL A 137 -11.05 12.64 -6.90
C VAL A 137 -9.90 11.65 -6.98
N THR A 138 -8.97 11.94 -7.87
CA THR A 138 -7.77 11.14 -8.09
C THR A 138 -6.59 12.09 -8.12
N GLU A 139 -5.59 11.85 -7.29
CA GLU A 139 -4.44 12.75 -7.16
C GLU A 139 -3.12 11.99 -7.17
N PRO A 140 -2.10 12.53 -7.86
CA PRO A 140 -0.74 12.05 -7.71
C PRO A 140 -0.18 12.50 -6.36
N VAL A 141 0.45 11.57 -5.66
CA VAL A 141 1.15 11.77 -4.41
C VAL A 141 2.64 11.57 -4.67
N PHE A 142 3.45 12.48 -4.14
CA PHE A 142 4.91 12.46 -4.27
C PHE A 142 5.53 12.31 -2.89
N VAL A 143 6.35 11.28 -2.70
CA VAL A 143 7.08 11.06 -1.45
C VAL A 143 8.56 10.97 -1.77
N LYS A 144 9.40 11.77 -1.12
CA LYS A 144 10.86 11.66 -1.26
C LYS A 144 11.33 10.28 -0.77
N LYS A 145 12.49 9.82 -1.24
CA LYS A 145 13.07 8.54 -0.77
C LYS A 145 13.34 8.49 0.74
N ASN A 146 13.51 9.65 1.38
CA ASN A 146 13.62 9.79 2.85
C ASN A 146 12.26 9.77 3.58
N GLY A 147 11.16 9.58 2.86
CA GLY A 147 9.81 9.52 3.40
C GLY A 147 9.08 10.83 3.57
N GLU A 148 9.67 11.96 3.18
CA GLU A 148 9.00 13.25 3.21
C GLU A 148 7.88 13.31 2.15
N LEU A 149 6.64 13.41 2.60
CA LEU A 149 5.48 13.60 1.73
C LEU A 149 5.43 15.04 1.20
N ILE A 150 5.59 15.20 -0.11
CA ILE A 150 5.49 16.47 -0.81
C ILE A 150 4.02 16.78 -1.08
N TYR A 151 3.51 17.80 -0.41
CA TYR A 151 2.16 18.31 -0.61
C TYR A 151 2.18 19.42 -1.67
N ARG A 152 1.16 19.45 -2.53
CA ARG A 152 0.85 20.58 -3.41
C ARG A 152 -0.53 21.11 -3.08
#